data_AF-A0A2H1KIP6-F1
#
_entry.id   AF-A0A2H1KIP6-F1
#
_cell.length_a   1.000
_cell.length_b   1.000
_cell.length_c   1.000
_cell.angle_alpha   90.00
_cell.angle_beta   90.00
_cell.angle_gamma   90.00
#
_symmetry.space_group_name_H-M   'P 1'
#
loop_
_entity.id
_entity.type
_entity.pdbx_description
1 polymer ?
#
loop_
_entity_poly.entity_id
_entity_poly.type
_entity_poly.pdbx_seq_one_letter_code
_entity_poly.pdbx_strand_id
1 'polypeptide(L)'
;MPESQRGITTFARGRLANEPEFYGASSTSFAFSYLTSIVDIDKIDDLGPDLIASDRRSINWESGETVEIRNALKKAITGIGQDRRRRPKESKPSRVTKSRNIDIGKWPETIRTSEAKPLESLLDGIVEDDSISNSRLNRSWRTSK
;
A
#
# COMPACT_ATOMS: atom_id res chain seq x y z
N MET A 1 3.77 2.54 11.25
CA MET A 1 5.20 2.43 10.87
C MET A 1 5.74 3.82 10.61
N PRO A 2 6.93 4.16 11.16
CA PRO A 2 7.65 5.38 10.83
C PRO A 2 7.80 5.54 9.32
N GLU A 3 7.79 6.78 8.82
CA GLU A 3 7.92 7.04 7.38
C GLU A 3 9.28 6.59 6.84
N SER A 4 10.34 6.75 7.64
CA SER A 4 11.71 6.33 7.33
C SER A 4 11.93 4.82 7.19
N GLN A 5 10.91 3.99 7.47
CA GLN A 5 10.99 2.53 7.35
C GLN A 5 10.16 1.98 6.17
N ARG A 6 9.58 2.87 5.35
CA ARG A 6 8.70 2.49 4.25
C ARG A 6 9.47 2.41 2.94
N GLY A 7 9.09 1.46 2.09
CA GLY A 7 9.73 1.22 0.80
C GLY A 7 10.52 -0.09 0.79
N ILE A 8 11.49 -0.18 -0.11
CA ILE A 8 12.39 -1.33 -0.22
C ILE A 8 13.78 -0.90 0.24
N THR A 9 14.32 -1.61 1.23
CA THR A 9 15.73 -1.53 1.64
C THR A 9 16.57 -2.43 0.75
N THR A 10 17.66 -1.88 0.21
CA THR A 10 18.52 -2.62 -0.71
C THR A 10 19.83 -2.99 -0.04
N PHE A 11 20.22 -4.25 -0.21
CA PHE A 11 21.50 -4.81 0.22
C PHE A 11 22.34 -5.17 -0.99
N ALA A 12 23.66 -5.21 -0.76
CA ALA A 12 24.66 -5.73 -1.68
C ALA A 12 25.62 -6.59 -0.88
N ARG A 13 25.71 -7.88 -1.20
CA ARG A 13 26.56 -8.85 -0.51
C ARG A 13 26.29 -8.87 1.01
N GLY A 14 25.01 -8.86 1.38
CA GLY A 14 24.58 -8.85 2.78
C GLY A 14 24.87 -7.56 3.57
N ARG A 15 25.32 -6.48 2.91
CA ARG A 15 25.53 -5.16 3.53
C ARG A 15 24.53 -4.15 3.01
N LEU A 16 24.10 -3.20 3.86
CA LEU A 16 23.25 -2.10 3.42
C LEU A 16 23.89 -1.39 2.23
N ALA A 17 23.06 -1.08 1.23
CA ALA A 17 23.44 -0.35 0.04
C ALA A 17 22.52 0.85 -0.20
N ASN A 18 21.23 0.75 0.16
CA ASN A 18 20.28 1.88 0.12
C ASN A 18 19.31 1.82 1.29
N GLU A 19 19.04 2.97 1.90
CA GLU A 19 17.94 3.12 2.85
C GLU A 19 16.58 2.81 2.18
N PRO A 20 15.51 2.58 2.97
CA PRO A 20 14.18 2.34 2.42
C PRO A 20 13.74 3.43 1.43
N GLU A 21 13.40 3.03 0.21
CA GLU A 21 12.95 3.96 -0.83
C GLU A 21 11.82 3.40 -1.70
N PHE A 22 11.14 4.28 -2.42
CA PHE A 22 10.11 3.94 -3.40
C PHE A 22 10.59 4.03 -4.86
N TYR A 23 11.84 4.42 -5.11
CA TYR A 23 12.48 4.45 -6.44
C TYR A 23 11.68 5.26 -7.47
N GLY A 24 11.05 6.35 -7.03
CA GLY A 24 10.20 7.20 -7.87
C GLY A 24 8.79 6.65 -8.14
N ALA A 25 8.34 5.61 -7.42
CA ALA A 25 6.91 5.30 -7.31
C ALA A 25 6.21 6.35 -6.42
N SER A 26 4.97 6.70 -6.75
CA SER A 26 4.18 7.66 -5.99
C SER A 26 3.89 7.12 -4.59
N SER A 27 4.60 7.64 -3.58
CA SER A 27 4.48 7.26 -2.16
C SER A 27 3.24 7.83 -1.48
N THR A 28 2.52 8.75 -2.13
CA THR A 28 1.34 9.44 -1.58
C THR A 28 0.10 8.55 -1.49
N SER A 29 0.12 7.35 -2.09
CA SER A 29 -0.99 6.40 -1.94
C SER A 29 -0.95 5.68 -0.60
N PHE A 30 -2.08 5.67 0.12
CA PHE A 30 -2.24 4.89 1.35
C PHE A 30 -1.95 3.38 1.16
N ALA A 31 -2.07 2.88 -0.07
CA ALA A 31 -1.69 1.51 -0.43
C ALA A 31 -0.24 1.16 -0.03
N PHE A 32 0.63 2.17 0.11
CA PHE A 32 2.04 2.02 0.46
C PHE A 32 2.37 2.36 1.92
N SER A 33 1.39 2.78 2.74
CA SER A 33 1.61 3.22 4.14
C SER A 33 2.23 2.16 5.07
N TYR A 34 2.23 0.90 4.63
CA TYR A 34 2.80 -0.24 5.34
C TYR A 34 3.72 -1.08 4.45
N LEU A 35 4.13 -0.57 3.29
CA LEU A 35 5.06 -1.28 2.43
C LEU A 35 6.45 -1.25 3.08
N THR A 36 6.94 -2.43 3.44
CA THR A 36 8.32 -2.66 3.88
C THR A 36 8.80 -3.92 3.18
N SER A 37 10.00 -3.85 2.60
CA SER A 37 10.60 -4.96 1.88
C SER A 37 12.12 -4.83 1.93
N ILE A 38 12.79 -5.97 1.85
CA ILE A 38 14.23 -6.07 1.74
C ILE A 38 14.54 -6.81 0.44
N VAL A 39 15.51 -6.29 -0.31
CA VAL A 39 16.06 -6.95 -1.50
C VAL A 39 17.57 -6.97 -1.40
N ASP A 40 18.21 -8.09 -1.74
CA ASP A 40 19.65 -8.16 -1.99
C ASP A 40 19.86 -8.15 -3.50
N ILE A 41 20.66 -7.22 -3.98
CA ILE A 41 20.97 -7.08 -5.41
C ILE A 41 22.40 -7.54 -5.59
N ASP A 42 22.52 -8.78 -6.04
CA ASP A 42 23.80 -9.42 -6.29
C ASP A 42 24.65 -8.57 -7.23
N LYS A 43 25.90 -8.33 -6.81
CA LYS A 43 26.96 -7.70 -7.60
C LYS A 43 26.65 -6.27 -8.08
N ILE A 44 25.73 -5.55 -7.45
CA ILE A 44 25.49 -4.14 -7.80
C ILE A 44 26.73 -3.27 -7.61
N ASP A 45 27.62 -3.65 -6.70
CA ASP A 45 28.93 -3.02 -6.47
C ASP A 45 29.95 -3.33 -7.57
N ASP A 46 29.72 -4.36 -8.38
CA ASP A 46 30.59 -4.73 -9.49
C ASP A 46 30.14 -4.12 -10.83
N LEU A 47 28.95 -3.49 -10.89
CA LEU A 47 28.40 -2.97 -12.15
C LEU A 47 29.14 -1.73 -12.66
N GLY A 48 29.72 -0.93 -11.77
CA GLY A 48 30.39 0.31 -12.12
C GLY A 48 31.10 0.95 -10.93
N PRO A 49 32.04 1.88 -11.18
CA PRO A 49 32.70 2.62 -10.11
C PRO A 49 31.71 3.57 -9.43
N ASP A 50 31.87 3.75 -8.11
CA ASP A 50 31.17 4.78 -7.32
C ASP A 50 29.63 4.72 -7.40
N LEU A 51 29.07 3.52 -7.53
CA LEU A 51 27.62 3.32 -7.56
C LEU A 51 26.97 3.37 -6.17
N ILE A 52 27.72 3.09 -5.11
CA ILE A 52 27.24 3.10 -3.72
C ILE A 52 28.00 4.20 -2.98
N ALA A 53 27.27 5.12 -2.35
CA ALA A 53 27.88 6.17 -1.56
C ALA A 53 28.75 5.60 -0.43
N SER A 54 29.80 6.33 -0.05
CA SER A 54 30.76 5.91 0.97
C SER A 54 30.11 5.59 2.34
N ASP A 55 29.02 6.26 2.67
CA ASP A 55 28.23 6.01 3.89
C ASP A 55 27.30 4.79 3.80
N ARG A 56 27.22 4.19 2.60
CA ARG A 56 26.41 3.02 2.23
C ARG A 56 24.91 3.18 2.49
N ARG A 57 24.41 4.41 2.38
CA ARG A 57 22.98 4.72 2.56
C ARG A 57 22.25 5.00 1.25
N SER A 58 22.98 5.18 0.15
CA SER A 58 22.39 5.45 -1.16
C SER A 58 23.15 4.79 -2.29
N ILE A 59 22.40 4.41 -3.32
CA ILE A 59 22.90 4.01 -4.63
C ILE A 59 22.65 5.14 -5.63
N ASN A 60 23.60 5.37 -6.55
CA ASN A 60 23.40 6.28 -7.67
C ASN A 60 22.48 5.65 -8.72
N TRP A 61 21.17 5.80 -8.52
CA TRP A 61 20.10 5.28 -9.40
C TRP A 61 19.93 5.99 -10.74
N GLU A 62 20.73 7.02 -11.02
CA GLU A 62 20.73 7.77 -12.28
C GLU A 62 21.85 7.34 -13.23
N SER A 63 22.77 6.50 -12.75
CA SER A 63 23.80 5.86 -13.58
C SER A 63 23.18 4.91 -14.61
N GLY A 64 23.84 4.77 -15.76
CA GLY A 64 23.36 3.88 -16.83
C GLY A 64 23.27 2.42 -16.36
N GLU A 65 24.15 2.04 -15.44
CA GLU A 65 24.28 0.72 -14.84
C GLU A 65 23.11 0.34 -13.93
N THR A 66 22.46 1.31 -13.29
CA THR A 66 21.44 1.05 -12.25
C THR A 66 20.03 1.51 -12.63
N VAL A 67 19.89 2.31 -13.69
CA VAL A 67 18.59 2.81 -14.18
C VAL A 67 17.62 1.67 -14.46
N GLU A 68 18.08 0.57 -15.05
CA GLU A 68 17.22 -0.58 -15.34
C GLU A 68 16.73 -1.27 -14.06
N ILE A 69 17.61 -1.40 -13.06
CA ILE A 69 17.31 -1.97 -11.75
C ILE A 69 16.28 -1.11 -11.02
N ARG A 70 16.51 0.22 -10.98
CA ARG A 70 15.57 1.19 -10.41
C ARG A 70 14.19 1.07 -11.05
N ASN A 71 14.14 0.96 -12.38
CA ASN A 71 12.88 0.82 -13.12
C ASN A 71 12.17 -0.50 -12.79
N ALA A 72 12.91 -1.60 -12.60
CA ALA A 72 12.35 -2.87 -12.17
C ALA A 72 11.76 -2.79 -10.76
N LEU A 73 12.48 -2.17 -9.81
CA LEU A 73 12.00 -1.94 -8.44
C LEU A 73 10.74 -1.07 -8.42
N LYS A 74 10.74 0.02 -9.19
CA LYS A 74 9.55 0.88 -9.36
C LYS A 74 8.36 0.09 -9.91
N LYS A 75 8.56 -0.72 -10.96
CA LYS A 75 7.51 -1.58 -11.52
C LYS A 75 6.97 -2.55 -10.47
N ALA A 76 7.84 -3.21 -9.70
CA ALA A 76 7.43 -4.12 -8.64
C ALA A 76 6.56 -3.43 -7.58
N ILE A 77 6.98 -2.26 -7.08
CA ILE A 77 6.21 -1.47 -6.11
C ILE A 77 4.84 -1.09 -6.68
N THR A 78 4.81 -0.57 -7.90
CA THR A 78 3.55 -0.17 -8.54
C THR A 78 2.61 -1.35 -8.76
N GLY A 79 3.15 -2.52 -9.14
CA GLY A 79 2.41 -3.76 -9.29
C GLY A 79 1.80 -4.22 -7.96
N ILE A 80 2.57 -4.21 -6.88
CA ILE A 80 2.07 -4.53 -5.52
C ILE A 80 0.95 -3.57 -5.12
N GLY A 81 1.11 -2.27 -5.39
CA GLY A 81 0.08 -1.26 -5.10
C GLY A 81 -1.21 -1.49 -5.89
N GLN A 82 -1.10 -1.80 -7.18
CA GLN A 82 -2.26 -2.10 -8.04
C GLN A 82 -2.96 -3.38 -7.62
N ASP A 83 -2.21 -4.44 -7.33
CA ASP A 83 -2.75 -5.70 -6.85
C ASP A 83 -3.47 -5.53 -5.50
N ARG A 84 -2.87 -4.77 -4.58
CA ARG A 84 -3.54 -4.40 -3.31
C ARG A 84 -4.83 -3.63 -3.51
N ARG A 85 -4.96 -2.79 -4.56
CA ARG A 85 -6.22 -2.10 -4.89
C ARG A 85 -7.26 -3.02 -5.55
N ARG A 86 -6.82 -4.12 -6.19
CA ARG A 86 -7.71 -5.11 -6.82
C ARG A 86 -8.32 -6.07 -5.79
N ARG A 87 -7.53 -6.55 -4.82
CA ARG A 87 -8.00 -7.52 -3.79
C ARG A 87 -9.21 -7.07 -2.92
N PRO A 88 -9.44 -5.77 -2.65
CA PRO A 88 -10.63 -5.28 -1.95
C PRO A 88 -11.93 -5.42 -2.75
N LYS A 89 -11.90 -5.23 -4.08
CA LYS A 89 -13.11 -5.30 -4.91
C LYS A 89 -13.69 -6.71 -5.00
N GLU A 90 -12.84 -7.73 -4.96
CA GLU A 90 -13.28 -9.13 -5.06
C GLU A 90 -13.71 -9.76 -3.73
N SER A 91 -13.32 -9.20 -2.57
CA SER A 91 -13.51 -9.86 -1.27
C SER A 91 -14.36 -9.10 -0.25
N LYS A 92 -14.58 -7.79 -0.41
CA LYS A 92 -15.36 -6.96 0.54
C LYS A 92 -16.86 -7.34 0.64
N PRO A 93 -17.63 -7.62 -0.43
CA PRO A 93 -19.03 -8.02 -0.25
C PRO A 93 -19.17 -9.32 0.55
N SER A 94 -18.27 -10.30 0.36
CA SER A 94 -18.36 -11.60 1.04
C SER A 94 -17.94 -11.63 2.52
N ARG A 95 -17.10 -10.67 2.94
CA ARG A 95 -16.55 -10.63 4.32
C ARG A 95 -17.45 -9.89 5.30
N VAL A 96 -18.17 -8.86 4.86
CA VAL A 96 -19.08 -8.15 5.77
C VAL A 96 -20.29 -9.02 6.12
N THR A 97 -20.84 -9.76 5.15
CA THR A 97 -21.94 -10.73 5.34
C THR A 97 -21.62 -11.83 6.34
N LYS A 98 -20.33 -12.20 6.49
CA LYS A 98 -19.90 -13.29 7.39
C LYS A 98 -19.68 -12.86 8.85
N SER A 99 -19.41 -11.58 9.12
CA SER A 99 -19.09 -11.12 10.49
C SER A 99 -20.29 -10.58 11.26
N ARG A 100 -21.34 -10.18 10.54
CA ARG A 100 -22.65 -9.79 11.06
C ARG A 100 -23.62 -10.25 9.99
N ASN A 101 -24.65 -11.00 10.36
CA ASN A 101 -25.65 -11.58 9.45
C ASN A 101 -26.51 -10.50 8.75
N ILE A 102 -25.87 -9.56 8.05
CA ILE A 102 -26.42 -8.37 7.41
C ILE A 102 -25.72 -8.28 6.06
N ASP A 103 -26.50 -8.50 5.00
CA ASP A 103 -26.07 -8.36 3.62
C ASP A 103 -26.10 -6.88 3.24
N ILE A 104 -24.97 -6.19 3.33
CA ILE A 104 -24.85 -4.76 3.01
C ILE A 104 -25.30 -4.47 1.56
N GLY A 105 -25.14 -5.43 0.64
CA GLY A 105 -25.61 -5.27 -0.73
C GLY A 105 -27.14 -5.21 -0.86
N LYS A 106 -27.87 -5.79 0.09
CA LYS A 106 -29.36 -5.78 0.14
C LYS A 106 -29.93 -4.79 1.15
N TRP A 107 -29.08 -4.19 1.97
CA TRP A 107 -29.52 -3.31 3.06
C TRP A 107 -30.21 -2.03 2.55
N PRO A 108 -29.73 -1.36 1.49
CA PRO A 108 -30.45 -0.24 0.89
C PRO A 108 -31.82 -0.63 0.35
N GLU A 109 -31.95 -1.83 -0.21
CA GLU A 109 -33.20 -2.34 -0.78
C GLU A 109 -34.29 -2.59 0.29
N THR A 110 -33.89 -2.79 1.55
CA THR A 110 -34.83 -2.94 2.67
C THR A 110 -35.40 -1.59 3.16
N ILE A 111 -34.87 -0.46 2.71
CA ILE A 111 -35.28 0.88 3.13
C ILE A 111 -36.19 1.48 2.05
N ARG A 112 -37.49 1.55 2.33
CA ARG A 112 -38.54 2.01 1.39
C ARG A 112 -38.69 3.54 1.31
N THR A 113 -37.73 4.31 1.80
CA THR A 113 -37.79 5.78 1.90
C THR A 113 -36.74 6.47 1.03
N SER A 114 -36.93 7.77 0.78
CA SER A 114 -36.03 8.63 -0.02
C SER A 114 -34.59 8.73 0.50
N GLU A 115 -34.33 8.20 1.70
CA GLU A 115 -33.02 8.17 2.37
C GLU A 115 -32.14 6.99 1.92
N ALA A 116 -32.66 6.05 1.13
CA ALA A 116 -31.88 4.92 0.62
C ALA A 116 -30.69 5.37 -0.26
N LYS A 117 -30.88 6.36 -1.13
CA LYS A 117 -29.83 6.87 -2.04
C LYS A 117 -28.66 7.58 -1.31
N PRO A 118 -28.90 8.51 -0.37
CA PRO A 118 -27.82 9.07 0.44
C PRO A 118 -27.04 8.01 1.23
N LEU A 119 -27.72 6.98 1.73
CA LEU A 119 -27.10 5.90 2.48
C LEU A 119 -26.19 5.02 1.59
N GLU A 120 -26.62 4.70 0.36
CA GLU A 120 -25.77 4.01 -0.62
C GLU A 120 -24.46 4.77 -0.88
N SER A 121 -24.55 6.07 -1.15
CA SER A 121 -23.35 6.89 -1.40
C SER A 121 -22.41 6.97 -0.20
N LEU A 122 -22.94 6.96 1.02
CA LEU A 122 -22.12 6.94 2.24
C LEU A 122 -21.48 5.56 2.48
N LEU A 123 -22.20 4.49 2.20
CA LEU A 123 -21.70 3.12 2.30
C LEU A 123 -20.59 2.88 1.28
N ASP A 124 -20.77 3.33 0.03
CA ASP A 124 -19.75 3.27 -1.00
C ASP A 124 -18.50 4.04 -0.60
N GLY A 125 -18.65 5.26 -0.06
CA GLY A 125 -17.52 6.05 0.45
C GLY A 125 -16.74 5.36 1.58
N ILE A 126 -17.43 4.64 2.47
CA ILE A 126 -16.79 3.86 3.56
C ILE A 126 -16.11 2.60 3.02
N VAL A 127 -16.69 1.95 2.01
CA VAL A 127 -16.14 0.76 1.36
C VAL A 127 -14.91 1.10 0.50
N GLU A 128 -14.89 2.30 -0.10
CA GLU A 128 -13.80 2.82 -0.93
C GLU A 128 -12.66 3.44 -0.12
N ASP A 129 -12.91 3.91 1.10
CA ASP A 129 -11.88 4.50 1.96
C ASP A 129 -11.02 3.42 2.65
N ASP A 130 -9.86 3.14 2.06
CA ASP A 130 -8.85 2.21 2.59
C ASP A 130 -8.24 2.66 3.94
N SER A 131 -8.45 3.90 4.40
CA SER A 131 -7.98 4.41 5.69
C SER A 131 -8.87 4.01 6.87
N ILE A 132 -10.09 3.53 6.61
CA ILE A 132 -11.05 3.10 7.64
C ILE A 132 -10.72 1.65 8.04
N SER A 133 -9.81 1.51 9.00
CA SER A 133 -9.63 0.27 9.75
C SER A 133 -10.92 -0.06 10.54
N ASN A 134 -11.32 -1.34 10.54
CA ASN A 134 -12.46 -1.90 11.29
C ASN A 134 -12.51 -1.49 12.79
N SER A 135 -11.38 -1.03 13.37
CA SER A 135 -11.29 -0.56 14.76
C SER A 135 -11.87 0.84 15.00
N ARG A 136 -12.09 1.68 13.98
CA ARG A 136 -12.69 3.01 14.12
C ARG A 136 -14.22 3.00 14.09
N LEU A 137 -14.82 2.03 13.42
CA LEU A 137 -16.28 1.88 13.33
C LEU A 137 -16.93 1.43 14.65
N ASN A 138 -16.16 0.91 15.62
CA ASN A 138 -16.69 0.46 16.91
C ASN A 138 -16.85 1.57 17.97
N ARG A 139 -16.40 2.80 17.69
CA ARG A 139 -16.43 3.91 18.66
C ARG A 139 -17.57 4.90 18.45
N SER A 140 -18.08 5.08 17.23
CA SER A 140 -19.13 6.08 16.95
C SER A 140 -20.53 5.67 17.41
N TRP A 141 -20.77 4.38 17.64
CA TRP A 141 -22.11 3.87 18.01
C TRP A 141 -22.34 3.71 19.52
N ARG A 142 -21.33 4.01 20.36
CA ARG A 142 -21.41 3.84 21.83
C ARG A 142 -21.69 5.12 22.62
N THR A 143 -21.87 6.26 21.97
CA THR A 143 -22.08 7.57 22.64
C THR A 143 -23.46 8.18 22.43
N SER A 144 -24.46 7.37 22.05
CA SER A 144 -25.87 7.75 22.24
C SER A 144 -26.54 6.73 23.13
N LYS A 145 -26.36 6.92 24.43
CA LYS A 145 -27.29 6.45 25.45
C LYS A 145 -27.38 7.49 26.55
#